data_AF-A0A2E5RWX1-F1
#
_entry.id   AF-A0A2E5RWX1-F1
#
_cell.length_a   1.000
_cell.length_b   1.000
_cell.length_c   1.000
_cell.angle_alpha   90.00
_cell.angle_beta   90.00
_cell.angle_gamma   90.00
#
_symmetry.space_group_name_H-M   'P 1'
#
loop_
_entity.id
_entity.type
_entity.pdbx_description
1 polymer ?
#
loop_
_entity_poly.entity_id
_entity_poly.type
_entity_poly.pdbx_seq_one_letter_code
_entity_poly.pdbx_strand_id
1 'polypeptide(L)'
;MVRKSFSFRRLLFFTGAFILVALVLSLILFRFGFPRLLGLGQPHTFSTPQAQIHPELMDQMVKHSSYGDVEDLDDLITFTMQRTSENLYPDLYHSYSLHFRELRAAHCLEYSHFFGSAFNSFAGAKGIPFRAIVVRSEEATFAGQRIPLSGFENHDWIMIIPAGSESTGQIAISRGLRFLDPMFYDLFYIAYIEASIH
;
A
#
# COMPACT_ATOMS: atom_id res chain seq x y z
N MET A 1 16.28 34.85 -50.05
CA MET A 1 15.41 34.61 -48.87
C MET A 1 15.10 33.11 -48.81
N VAL A 2 15.87 32.33 -48.05
CA VAL A 2 15.74 30.85 -48.03
C VAL A 2 14.64 30.46 -47.05
N ARG A 3 13.44 30.10 -47.55
CA ARG A 3 12.40 29.47 -46.73
C ARG A 3 12.89 28.08 -46.33
N LYS A 4 13.39 27.94 -45.09
CA LYS A 4 13.65 26.62 -44.50
C LYS A 4 12.32 25.87 -44.41
N SER A 5 12.07 24.94 -45.32
CA SER A 5 10.91 24.05 -45.23
C SER A 5 11.07 23.21 -43.97
N PHE A 6 10.29 23.51 -42.94
CA PHE A 6 10.23 22.68 -41.75
C PHE A 6 9.63 21.34 -42.19
N SER A 7 10.45 20.30 -42.26
CA SER A 7 9.98 19.03 -42.82
C SER A 7 8.91 18.45 -41.90
N PHE A 8 7.81 17.98 -42.48
CA PHE A 8 6.71 17.33 -41.76
C PHE A 8 7.19 16.21 -40.82
N ARG A 9 8.30 15.55 -41.17
CA ARG A 9 8.99 14.55 -40.33
C ARG A 9 9.56 15.13 -39.02
N ARG A 10 10.10 16.36 -39.05
CA ARG A 10 10.57 17.05 -37.84
C ARG A 10 9.39 17.41 -36.94
N LEU A 11 8.28 17.88 -37.51
CA LEU A 11 7.07 18.18 -36.74
C LEU A 11 6.54 16.93 -36.03
N LEU A 12 6.35 15.82 -36.76
CA LEU A 12 5.91 14.54 -36.18
C LEU A 12 6.85 14.03 -35.08
N PHE A 13 8.17 14.17 -35.26
CA PHE A 13 9.14 13.78 -34.26
C PHE A 13 9.03 14.63 -32.98
N PHE A 14 8.89 15.96 -33.10
CA PHE A 14 8.70 16.83 -31.94
C PHE A 14 7.37 16.57 -31.23
N THR A 15 6.29 16.33 -31.96
CA THR A 15 4.99 16.00 -31.38
C THR A 15 5.04 14.66 -30.63
N GLY A 16 5.65 13.64 -31.23
CA GLY A 16 5.84 12.33 -30.58
C GLY A 16 6.71 12.41 -29.32
N ALA A 17 7.84 13.13 -29.40
CA ALA A 17 8.71 13.36 -28.24
C ALA A 17 7.99 14.12 -27.12
N PHE A 18 7.18 15.13 -27.47
CA PHE A 18 6.39 15.88 -26.49
C PHE A 18 5.34 14.99 -25.81
N ILE A 19 4.60 14.18 -26.56
CA ILE A 19 3.62 13.24 -26.00
C ILE A 19 4.31 12.24 -25.06
N LEU A 20 5.46 11.69 -25.46
CA LEU A 20 6.22 10.76 -24.62
C LEU A 20 6.69 11.43 -23.31
N VAL A 21 7.24 12.65 -23.39
CA VAL A 21 7.68 13.40 -22.20
C VAL A 21 6.49 13.72 -21.29
N ALA A 22 5.35 14.14 -21.85
CA ALA A 22 4.13 14.38 -21.10
C ALA A 22 3.64 13.11 -20.40
N LEU A 23 3.62 11.97 -21.09
CA LEU A 23 3.24 10.68 -20.50
C LEU A 23 4.19 10.27 -19.37
N VAL A 24 5.50 10.39 -19.57
CA VAL A 24 6.50 10.07 -18.53
C VAL A 24 6.33 10.99 -17.32
N LEU A 25 6.15 12.31 -17.54
CA LEU A 25 5.91 13.26 -16.45
C LEU A 25 4.59 12.99 -15.73
N SER A 26 3.50 12.66 -16.44
CA SER A 26 2.24 12.26 -15.85
C SER A 26 2.39 10.99 -15.02
N LEU A 27 3.16 10.00 -15.50
CA LEU A 27 3.43 8.76 -14.78
C LEU A 27 4.25 9.01 -13.50
N ILE A 28 5.26 9.89 -13.58
CA ILE A 28 6.05 10.34 -12.42
C ILE A 28 5.17 11.08 -11.42
N LEU A 29 4.37 12.06 -11.87
CA LEU A 29 3.46 12.81 -11.01
C LEU A 29 2.40 11.92 -10.35
N PHE A 30 1.88 10.93 -11.09
CA PHE A 30 0.98 9.94 -10.54
C PHE A 30 1.69 9.07 -9.49
N ARG A 31 2.89 8.56 -9.80
CA ARG A 31 3.63 7.66 -8.91
C ARG A 31 4.11 8.31 -7.61
N PHE A 32 4.49 9.59 -7.66
CA PHE A 32 5.10 10.30 -6.53
C PHE A 32 4.21 11.37 -5.89
N GLY A 33 3.24 11.91 -6.63
CA GLY A 33 2.33 12.96 -6.15
C GLY A 33 1.03 12.40 -5.57
N PHE A 34 0.46 11.37 -6.18
CA PHE A 34 -0.82 10.78 -5.79
C PHE A 34 -0.83 10.22 -4.35
N PRO A 35 0.22 9.53 -3.86
CA PRO A 35 0.23 8.97 -2.50
C PRO A 35 0.17 10.03 -1.39
N ARG A 36 0.76 11.21 -1.63
CA ARG A 36 0.76 12.34 -0.67
C ARG A 36 -0.57 13.05 -0.53
N LEU A 37 -1.54 12.68 -1.36
CA LEU A 37 -2.88 13.23 -1.30
C LEU A 37 -3.76 12.41 -0.36
N LEU A 38 -3.39 11.17 -0.02
CA LEU A 38 -4.17 10.37 0.90
C LEU A 38 -3.94 10.83 2.35
N GLY A 39 -5.01 11.27 2.99
CA GLY A 39 -5.02 11.75 4.37
C GLY A 39 -5.95 10.90 5.23
N LEU A 40 -5.44 10.51 6.39
CA LEU A 40 -6.20 9.84 7.44
C LEU A 40 -6.97 10.91 8.21
N GLY A 41 -8.29 10.98 8.06
CA GLY A 41 -9.14 11.83 8.90
C GLY A 41 -9.53 11.16 10.21
N GLN A 42 -9.64 11.96 11.28
CA GLN A 42 -10.12 11.54 12.59
C GLN A 42 -11.62 11.16 12.54
N PRO A 43 -12.11 10.28 13.44
CA PRO A 43 -11.37 9.51 14.44
C PRO A 43 -10.65 8.29 13.86
N HIS A 44 -9.55 7.91 14.51
CA HIS A 44 -8.85 6.65 14.24
C HIS A 44 -9.14 5.61 15.31
N THR A 45 -9.33 4.37 14.90
CA THR A 45 -9.31 3.21 15.81
C THR A 45 -8.16 2.30 15.45
N PHE A 46 -7.56 1.70 16.47
CA PHE A 46 -6.40 0.82 16.34
C PHE A 46 -6.78 -0.57 16.81
N SER A 47 -6.43 -1.58 16.03
CA SER A 47 -6.67 -2.98 16.38
C SER A 47 -5.48 -3.86 16.04
N THR A 48 -5.37 -5.00 16.73
CA THR A 48 -4.43 -6.04 16.34
C THR A 48 -4.91 -6.71 15.05
N PRO A 49 -4.01 -7.11 14.14
CA PRO A 49 -4.40 -7.92 12.99
C PRO A 49 -4.98 -9.26 13.44
N GLN A 50 -6.05 -9.69 12.77
CA GLN A 50 -6.84 -10.88 13.14
C GLN A 50 -7.06 -11.86 11.98
N ALA A 51 -6.36 -11.69 10.86
CA ALA A 51 -6.49 -12.63 9.75
C ALA A 51 -5.98 -14.02 10.15
N GLN A 52 -6.79 -15.03 9.86
CA GLN A 52 -6.46 -16.44 9.95
C GLN A 52 -5.97 -16.92 8.59
N ILE A 53 -4.65 -16.95 8.42
CA ILE A 53 -4.00 -17.39 7.19
C ILE A 53 -3.73 -18.89 7.30
N HIS A 54 -4.23 -19.66 6.34
CA HIS A 54 -4.01 -21.11 6.33
C HIS A 54 -2.51 -21.44 6.31
N PRO A 55 -2.04 -22.44 7.07
CA PRO A 55 -0.62 -22.76 7.14
C PRO A 55 0.01 -23.03 5.77
N GLU A 56 -0.70 -23.71 4.86
CA GLU A 56 -0.20 -23.97 3.50
C GLU A 56 0.04 -22.69 2.69
N LEU A 57 -0.82 -21.69 2.87
CA LEU A 57 -0.67 -20.38 2.23
C LEU A 57 0.53 -19.62 2.81
N MET A 58 0.71 -19.71 4.13
CA MET A 58 1.89 -19.15 4.80
C MET A 58 3.19 -19.81 4.32
N ASP A 59 3.20 -21.13 4.22
CA ASP A 59 4.34 -21.90 3.73
C ASP A 59 4.68 -21.57 2.28
N GLN A 60 3.67 -21.35 1.43
CA GLN A 60 3.88 -20.92 0.05
C GLN A 60 4.57 -19.55 -0.02
N MET A 61 4.16 -18.60 0.81
CA MET A 61 4.81 -17.28 0.89
C MET A 61 6.28 -17.42 1.32
N VAL A 62 6.55 -18.22 2.37
CA VAL A 62 7.92 -18.44 2.88
C VAL A 62 8.82 -19.20 1.90
N LYS A 63 8.26 -20.11 1.10
CA LYS A 63 9.01 -20.84 0.05
C LYS A 63 9.37 -19.99 -1.16
N HIS A 64 8.83 -18.77 -1.26
CA HIS A 64 9.20 -17.88 -2.34
C HIS A 64 10.67 -17.47 -2.23
N SER A 65 11.37 -17.46 -3.37
CA SER A 65 12.82 -17.21 -3.43
C SER A 65 13.25 -15.93 -2.70
N SER A 66 12.49 -14.84 -2.86
CA SER A 66 12.77 -13.54 -2.24
C SER A 66 12.58 -13.50 -0.72
N TYR A 67 11.96 -14.50 -0.09
CA TYR A 67 11.85 -14.53 1.38
C TYR A 67 13.22 -14.70 2.05
N GLY A 68 14.12 -15.45 1.41
CA GLY A 68 15.50 -15.62 1.87
C GLY A 68 16.23 -14.29 1.98
N ASP A 69 15.98 -13.39 1.04
CA ASP A 69 16.63 -12.09 0.88
C ASP A 69 16.08 -11.00 1.82
N VAL A 70 15.04 -11.29 2.61
CA VAL A 70 14.51 -10.34 3.60
C VAL A 70 15.49 -10.22 4.78
N GLU A 71 16.19 -9.08 4.84
CA GLU A 71 17.19 -8.78 5.87
C GLU A 71 16.75 -7.69 6.84
N ASP A 72 15.94 -6.73 6.39
CA ASP A 72 15.53 -5.58 7.19
C ASP A 72 14.02 -5.25 7.10
N LEU A 73 13.64 -4.11 7.71
CA LEU A 73 12.26 -3.64 7.77
C LEU A 73 11.69 -3.31 6.37
N ASP A 74 12.47 -2.62 5.53
CA ASP A 74 11.98 -2.15 4.24
C ASP A 74 11.84 -3.33 3.27
N ASP A 75 12.74 -4.32 3.34
CA ASP A 75 12.60 -5.59 2.64
C ASP A 75 11.35 -6.34 3.09
N LEU A 76 11.12 -6.41 4.40
CA LEU A 76 9.97 -7.11 4.96
C LEU A 76 8.65 -6.46 4.56
N ILE A 77 8.57 -5.13 4.58
CA ILE A 77 7.38 -4.39 4.11
C ILE A 77 7.16 -4.71 2.63
N THR A 78 8.20 -4.58 1.81
CA THR A 78 8.11 -4.81 0.36
C THR A 78 7.66 -6.24 0.06
N PHE A 79 8.27 -7.21 0.70
CA PHE A 79 7.91 -8.62 0.57
C PHE A 79 6.45 -8.86 0.95
N THR A 80 6.03 -8.37 2.12
CA THR A 80 4.65 -8.60 2.62
C THR A 80 3.61 -7.91 1.74
N MET A 81 3.91 -6.72 1.20
CA MET A 81 3.05 -6.02 0.24
C MET A 81 2.83 -6.86 -1.00
N GLN A 82 3.92 -7.34 -1.62
CA GLN A 82 3.88 -8.18 -2.81
C GLN A 82 3.09 -9.47 -2.57
N ARG A 83 3.35 -10.15 -1.45
CA ARG A 83 2.61 -11.38 -1.12
C ARG A 83 1.13 -11.11 -0.87
N THR A 84 0.79 -9.99 -0.26
CA THR A 84 -0.61 -9.57 -0.09
C THR A 84 -1.29 -9.38 -1.44
N SER A 85 -0.68 -8.62 -2.37
CA SER A 85 -1.24 -8.39 -3.72
C SER A 85 -1.28 -9.64 -4.61
N GLU A 86 -0.43 -10.63 -4.35
CA GLU A 86 -0.46 -11.90 -5.09
C GLU A 86 -1.56 -12.85 -4.61
N ASN A 87 -2.08 -12.62 -3.39
CA ASN A 87 -3.07 -13.49 -2.75
C ASN A 87 -4.42 -12.84 -2.55
N LEU A 88 -4.57 -11.56 -2.92
CA LEU A 88 -5.81 -10.82 -2.88
C LEU A 88 -6.00 -10.07 -4.20
N TYR A 89 -7.24 -9.70 -4.50
CA TYR A 89 -7.53 -8.69 -5.51
C TYR A 89 -8.66 -7.78 -5.02
N PRO A 90 -8.69 -6.49 -5.43
CA PRO A 90 -9.58 -5.51 -4.82
C PRO A 90 -11.01 -5.69 -5.34
N ASP A 91 -11.99 -5.86 -4.45
CA ASP A 91 -13.41 -5.91 -4.80
C ASP A 91 -14.27 -5.46 -3.62
N LEU A 92 -15.13 -4.47 -3.87
CA LEU A 92 -15.99 -3.88 -2.85
C LEU A 92 -17.25 -4.69 -2.53
N TYR A 93 -17.62 -5.67 -3.35
CA TYR A 93 -18.95 -6.29 -3.30
C TYR A 93 -18.95 -7.76 -2.89
N HIS A 94 -17.81 -8.30 -2.50
CA HIS A 94 -17.70 -9.70 -2.10
C HIS A 94 -18.09 -9.94 -0.64
N SER A 95 -18.25 -11.21 -0.27
CA SER A 95 -18.55 -11.64 1.11
C SER A 95 -17.31 -11.53 2.00
N TYR A 96 -17.39 -10.66 2.99
CA TYR A 96 -16.32 -10.43 3.97
C TYR A 96 -15.93 -11.70 4.74
N SER A 97 -14.62 -11.93 4.90
CA SER A 97 -14.04 -13.01 5.72
C SER A 97 -12.63 -12.65 6.21
N LEU A 98 -12.26 -13.03 7.43
CA LEU A 98 -10.86 -12.97 7.88
C LEU A 98 -10.13 -14.31 7.78
N HIS A 99 -10.71 -15.28 7.07
CA HIS A 99 -10.09 -16.58 6.83
C HIS A 99 -9.56 -16.64 5.40
N PHE A 100 -8.26 -16.90 5.26
CA PHE A 100 -7.57 -16.87 3.98
C PHE A 100 -6.93 -18.21 3.69
N ARG A 101 -7.26 -18.78 2.53
CA ARG A 101 -6.78 -20.10 2.08
C ARG A 101 -6.20 -20.07 0.68
N GLU A 102 -6.72 -19.19 -0.17
CA GLU A 102 -6.38 -19.07 -1.59
C GLU A 102 -6.59 -17.62 -2.06
N LEU A 103 -6.19 -17.34 -3.30
CA LEU A 103 -6.42 -16.06 -3.96
C LEU A 103 -7.91 -15.71 -3.99
N ARG A 104 -8.28 -14.51 -3.51
CA ARG A 104 -9.68 -14.07 -3.48
C ARG A 104 -9.84 -12.55 -3.51
N ALA A 105 -11.08 -12.14 -3.78
CA ALA A 105 -11.56 -10.77 -3.59
C ALA A 105 -11.35 -10.30 -2.14
N ALA A 106 -11.00 -9.03 -1.93
CA ALA A 106 -10.82 -8.42 -0.62
C ALA A 106 -11.09 -6.90 -0.59
N HIS A 107 -11.56 -6.39 0.56
CA HIS A 107 -11.70 -4.96 0.89
C HIS A 107 -10.48 -4.45 1.67
N CYS A 108 -10.36 -3.14 1.86
CA CYS A 108 -9.26 -2.51 2.61
C CYS A 108 -9.04 -3.11 4.01
N LEU A 109 -10.12 -3.49 4.70
CA LEU A 109 -10.05 -4.14 6.01
C LEU A 109 -9.39 -5.52 5.92
N GLU A 110 -9.78 -6.35 4.96
CA GLU A 110 -9.21 -7.69 4.79
C GLU A 110 -7.75 -7.62 4.31
N TYR A 111 -7.44 -6.67 3.41
CA TYR A 111 -6.07 -6.34 3.02
C TYR A 111 -5.20 -6.01 4.22
N SER A 112 -5.69 -5.10 5.07
CA SER A 112 -4.98 -4.67 6.28
C SER A 112 -4.79 -5.82 7.27
N HIS A 113 -5.84 -6.60 7.53
CA HIS A 113 -5.74 -7.73 8.44
C HIS A 113 -4.83 -8.84 7.89
N PHE A 114 -4.90 -9.17 6.60
CA PHE A 114 -4.03 -10.16 5.95
C PHE A 114 -2.56 -9.73 6.01
N PHE A 115 -2.27 -8.52 5.54
CA PHE A 115 -0.94 -7.93 5.57
C PHE A 115 -0.40 -7.95 7.01
N GLY A 116 -1.19 -7.45 7.97
CA GLY A 116 -0.75 -7.32 9.35
C GLY A 116 -0.41 -8.65 10.01
N SER A 117 -1.24 -9.69 9.78
CA SER A 117 -0.97 -11.03 10.29
C SER A 117 0.27 -11.66 9.65
N ALA A 118 0.42 -11.53 8.32
CA ALA A 118 1.59 -12.04 7.61
C ALA A 118 2.88 -11.32 8.04
N PHE A 119 2.86 -9.98 8.06
CA PHE A 119 3.98 -9.16 8.51
C PHE A 119 4.44 -9.56 9.91
N ASN A 120 3.52 -9.66 10.87
CA ASN A 120 3.84 -10.01 12.25
C ASN A 120 4.45 -11.42 12.36
N SER A 121 3.97 -12.37 11.56
CA SER A 121 4.54 -13.71 11.50
C SER A 121 5.97 -13.70 10.95
N PHE A 122 6.20 -13.02 9.83
CA PHE A 122 7.52 -12.92 9.20
C PHE A 122 8.52 -12.12 10.03
N ALA A 123 8.10 -11.00 10.64
CA ALA A 123 8.93 -10.20 11.54
C ALA A 123 9.44 -11.05 12.71
N GLY A 124 8.56 -11.82 13.33
CA GLY A 124 8.91 -12.74 14.41
C GLY A 124 9.90 -13.82 13.96
N ALA A 125 9.69 -14.43 12.78
CA ALA A 125 10.57 -15.45 12.24
C ALA A 125 11.98 -14.91 11.86
N LYS A 126 12.06 -13.66 11.40
CA LYS A 126 13.31 -13.00 11.00
C LYS A 126 13.99 -12.22 12.12
N GLY A 127 13.35 -12.09 13.30
CA GLY A 127 13.86 -11.31 14.41
C GLY A 127 13.86 -9.79 14.16
N ILE A 128 13.04 -9.30 13.23
CA ILE A 128 12.91 -7.88 12.92
C ILE A 128 12.04 -7.22 14.01
N PRO A 129 12.54 -6.21 14.75
CA PRO A 129 11.89 -5.71 15.97
C PRO A 129 10.74 -4.73 15.71
N PHE A 130 9.81 -5.10 14.83
CA PHE A 130 8.64 -4.31 14.44
C PHE A 130 7.37 -5.16 14.44
N ARG A 131 6.22 -4.50 14.57
CA ARG A 131 4.90 -5.10 14.41
C ARG A 131 3.98 -4.20 13.61
N ALA A 132 3.07 -4.82 12.88
CA ALA A 132 1.95 -4.19 12.19
C ALA A 132 0.71 -4.15 13.09
N ILE A 133 0.02 -3.03 13.08
CA ILE A 133 -1.32 -2.86 13.64
C ILE A 133 -2.26 -2.28 12.58
N VAL A 134 -3.54 -2.63 12.67
CA VAL A 134 -4.56 -2.10 11.76
C VAL A 134 -5.01 -0.74 12.30
N VAL A 135 -5.12 0.24 11.40
CA VAL A 135 -5.61 1.58 11.69
C VAL A 135 -6.83 1.84 10.82
N ARG A 136 -7.99 1.98 11.44
CA ARG A 136 -9.22 2.32 10.75
C ARG A 136 -9.49 3.80 10.90
N SER A 137 -9.64 4.50 9.78
CA SER A 137 -10.11 5.88 9.72
C SER A 137 -11.59 5.88 9.36
N GLU A 138 -12.40 6.60 10.15
CA GLU A 138 -13.83 6.83 9.87
C GLU A 138 -14.04 8.00 8.87
N GLU A 139 -12.97 8.70 8.47
CA GLU A 139 -13.02 9.76 7.45
C GLU A 139 -11.77 9.69 6.57
N ALA A 140 -11.76 8.84 5.55
CA ALA A 140 -10.65 8.80 4.61
C ALA A 140 -10.74 9.97 3.61
N THR A 141 -9.62 10.68 3.42
CA THR A 141 -9.53 11.80 2.47
C THR A 141 -8.49 11.56 1.38
N PHE A 142 -8.74 12.09 0.19
CA PHE A 142 -7.82 12.20 -0.92
C PHE A 142 -7.75 13.67 -1.36
N ALA A 143 -6.53 14.23 -1.39
CA ALA A 143 -6.21 15.63 -1.62
C ALA A 143 -6.96 16.59 -0.67
N GLY A 144 -7.17 16.17 0.60
CA GLY A 144 -7.95 16.92 1.58
C GLY A 144 -9.45 16.96 1.29
N GLN A 145 -9.94 16.16 0.34
CA GLN A 145 -11.36 15.97 0.05
C GLN A 145 -11.78 14.56 0.45
N ARG A 146 -13.03 14.39 0.90
CA ARG A 146 -13.59 13.04 1.13
C ARG A 146 -13.50 12.23 -0.17
N ILE A 147 -13.07 10.97 -0.08
CA ILE A 147 -13.00 10.09 -1.25
C ILE A 147 -14.42 9.89 -1.79
N PRO A 148 -14.74 10.32 -3.03
CA PRO A 148 -16.10 10.30 -3.55
C PRO A 148 -16.48 8.92 -4.11
N LEU A 149 -16.01 7.84 -3.49
CA LEU A 149 -16.29 6.45 -3.86
C LEU A 149 -17.03 5.78 -2.71
N SER A 150 -18.23 5.29 -2.97
CA SER A 150 -19.00 4.53 -1.99
C SER A 150 -18.20 3.31 -1.54
N GLY A 151 -18.06 3.13 -0.22
CA GLY A 151 -17.23 2.07 0.38
C GLY A 151 -15.81 2.49 0.75
N PHE A 152 -15.36 3.69 0.35
CA PHE A 152 -14.07 4.28 0.76
C PHE A 152 -14.22 5.43 1.76
N GLU A 153 -15.42 5.63 2.30
CA GLU A 153 -15.70 6.68 3.28
C GLU A 153 -14.95 6.43 4.59
N ASN A 154 -14.86 5.15 4.95
CA ASN A 154 -14.00 4.61 5.98
C ASN A 154 -12.91 3.78 5.29
N HIS A 155 -11.68 3.85 5.76
CA HIS A 155 -10.59 3.06 5.17
C HIS A 155 -9.66 2.52 6.24
N ASP A 156 -9.27 1.26 6.07
CA ASP A 156 -8.36 0.54 6.94
C ASP A 156 -6.95 0.53 6.34
N TRP A 157 -5.98 0.81 7.20
CA TRP A 157 -4.56 0.97 6.89
C TRP A 157 -3.74 0.09 7.82
N ILE A 158 -2.44 0.01 7.53
CA ILE A 158 -1.47 -0.58 8.43
C ILE A 158 -0.55 0.48 8.99
N MET A 159 -0.31 0.43 10.29
CA MET A 159 0.77 1.15 10.92
C MET A 159 1.83 0.18 11.42
N ILE A 160 3.08 0.42 11.03
CA ILE A 160 4.24 -0.33 11.52
C ILE A 160 4.88 0.44 12.66
N ILE A 161 5.09 -0.25 13.79
CA ILE A 161 5.66 0.31 15.02
C ILE A 161 6.74 -0.62 15.60
N PRO A 162 7.71 -0.09 16.36
CA PRO A 162 8.66 -0.93 17.09
C PRO A 162 7.98 -1.93 18.02
N ALA A 163 8.51 -3.16 18.08
CA ALA A 163 8.07 -4.16 19.02
C ALA A 163 8.29 -3.67 20.47
N GLY A 164 7.28 -3.78 21.33
CA GLY A 164 7.33 -3.29 22.72
C GLY A 164 6.80 -1.87 22.95
N SER A 165 6.37 -1.15 21.91
CA SER A 165 5.60 0.09 22.09
C SER A 165 4.19 -0.26 22.61
N GLU A 166 3.91 0.01 23.90
CA GLU A 166 2.71 -0.47 24.61
C GLU A 166 1.47 0.42 24.50
N SER A 167 1.56 1.66 24.00
CA SER A 167 0.42 2.59 24.02
C SER A 167 0.02 3.09 22.63
N THR A 168 -1.09 2.57 22.11
CA THR A 168 -1.82 3.14 20.97
C THR A 168 -2.29 4.58 21.23
N GLY A 169 -2.43 5.00 22.49
CA GLY A 169 -2.81 6.36 22.89
C GLY A 169 -1.68 7.40 22.92
N GLN A 170 -0.41 6.97 22.83
CA GLN A 170 0.76 7.85 22.76
C GLN A 170 1.70 7.41 21.64
N ILE A 171 1.15 7.06 20.47
CA ILE A 171 1.92 7.04 19.23
C ILE A 171 2.19 8.51 18.86
N ALA A 172 2.95 9.19 19.72
CA ALA A 172 3.55 10.47 19.41
C ALA A 172 4.44 10.19 18.21
N ILE A 173 4.11 10.83 17.09
CA ILE A 173 4.78 10.83 15.78
C ILE A 173 6.29 10.67 15.97
N SER A 174 6.74 9.43 16.10
CA SER A 174 8.12 9.11 16.40
C SER A 174 8.77 8.74 15.09
N ARG A 175 10.06 9.06 14.96
CA ARG A 175 10.85 8.67 13.80
C ARG A 175 10.79 7.15 13.69
N GLY A 176 10.21 6.64 12.60
CA GLY A 176 10.11 5.19 12.33
C GLY A 176 8.70 4.63 12.16
N LEU A 177 7.65 5.43 12.37
CA LEU A 177 6.28 5.02 12.00
C LEU A 177 6.14 4.96 10.48
N ARG A 178 5.50 3.91 9.98
CA ARG A 178 5.10 3.78 8.57
C ARG A 178 3.60 3.55 8.52
N PHE A 179 2.88 4.38 7.78
CA PHE A 179 1.49 4.13 7.40
C PHE A 179 1.50 3.54 6.00
N LEU A 180 0.84 2.41 5.83
CA LEU A 180 0.86 1.63 4.61
C LEU A 180 -0.58 1.29 4.22
N ASP A 181 -0.83 1.29 2.92
CA ASP A 181 -2.10 0.85 2.34
C ASP A 181 -1.87 -0.33 1.40
N PRO A 182 -2.09 -1.57 1.88
CA PRO A 182 -1.89 -2.76 1.05
C PRO A 182 -2.86 -2.84 -0.13
N MET A 183 -4.08 -2.31 -0.01
CA MET A 183 -5.08 -2.35 -1.09
C MET A 183 -4.71 -1.37 -2.20
N PHE A 184 -4.32 -0.14 -1.85
CA PHE A 184 -3.86 0.81 -2.85
C PHE A 184 -2.50 0.43 -3.45
N TYR A 185 -1.63 -0.25 -2.68
CA TYR A 185 -0.42 -0.85 -3.26
C TYR A 185 -0.78 -1.78 -4.42
N ASP A 186 -1.77 -2.64 -4.26
CA ASP A 186 -2.23 -3.54 -5.31
C ASP A 186 -2.88 -2.79 -6.49
N LEU A 187 -3.75 -1.81 -6.21
CA LEU A 187 -4.42 -1.02 -7.25
C LEU A 187 -3.46 -0.20 -8.13
N PHE A 188 -2.38 0.32 -7.56
CA PHE A 188 -1.54 1.31 -8.23
C PHE A 188 -0.08 0.87 -8.41
N TYR A 189 0.33 -0.28 -7.87
CA TYR A 189 1.72 -0.76 -7.86
C TYR A 189 2.70 0.30 -7.35
N ILE A 190 2.32 1.00 -6.28
CA ILE A 190 3.07 2.11 -5.69
C ILE A 190 3.80 1.63 -4.44
N ALA A 191 5.14 1.65 -4.47
CA ALA A 191 5.97 1.56 -3.27
C ALA A 191 5.61 2.70 -2.30
N TYR A 192 5.18 2.31 -1.10
CA TYR A 192 4.86 3.14 0.07
C TYR A 192 3.86 4.26 -0.20
N ILE A 193 2.56 3.98 -0.01
CA ILE A 193 1.61 5.05 0.29
C ILE A 193 1.73 5.39 1.77
N GLU A 194 2.71 6.24 2.08
CA GLU A 194 2.77 6.92 3.37
C GLU A 194 1.66 7.97 3.39
N ALA A 195 0.51 7.62 3.96
CA ALA A 195 -0.51 8.62 4.28
C ALA A 195 0.05 9.61 5.30
N SER A 196 -0.21 10.89 5.08
CA SER A 196 -0.05 11.88 6.14
C SER A 196 -1.21 11.71 7.13
N ILE A 197 -0.88 11.53 8.41
CA ILE A 197 -1.87 11.70 9.48
C ILE A 197 -2.12 13.20 9.63
N HIS A 198 -3.39 13.62 9.59
CA HIS A 198 -3.78 15.01 9.84
C HIS A 198 -4.70 15.10 11.06
#